data_AF-A0A0S8D628-F1
#
_entry.id   AF-A0A0S8D628-F1
#
_cell.length_a   1.000
_cell.length_b   1.000
_cell.length_c   1.000
_cell.angle_alpha   90.00
_cell.angle_beta   90.00
_cell.angle_gamma   90.00
#
_symmetry.space_group_name_H-M   'P 1'
#
loop_
_entity.id
_entity.type
_entity.pdbx_description
1 polymer ?
#
loop_
_entity_poly.entity_id
_entity_poly.type
_entity_poly.pdbx_seq_one_letter_code
_entity_poly.pdbx_strand_id
1 'polypeptide(L)'
;MVGIVSCGGYVPKWRMALELIAKGMPGERAVAGPDEDSITMAVAAVLDCLKGVDREEVDGLFFASTTSPFAEKQMATLIAKAVDLREGILTADFASSLKAGTTALRLAADAVKAGSARQVVVVAADCRLGEPRSEHERNGGDGAAALLIGAENVAVDLEASFSVANEIFDVWRRSKDTFVNSWESRFDLTDGYMKSMGEAIAGLMKEKNLTAQDFAKVVFYCPDMRTPVALAKRLGFDPNTQLQNPLFGVLGNTGTASPLLLLVAALEEAKAGDKILVASYGGGSDAIALKMNREIGEIEGRLGVNAHLKSKWLVPDYLHYLTWRGLVAGKDIRVPFSVTYASAPPIFRERDRIFSLHGSRCKACGAIEYPPQRICARCQAKDDFEAVTLADKRGEIFTSSRDPITGELVGLVNFEGGGRIFCNLTDGDLSQFKIGTPVEMSFRKLELLPSDMISTYIWKAIPLRGTEEG
;
A
#
# COMPACT_ATOMS: atom_id res chain seq x y z
N MET A 1 15.63 -1.38 -22.12
CA MET A 1 14.58 -2.36 -21.76
C MET A 1 13.72 -1.70 -20.70
N VAL A 2 12.42 -2.00 -20.61
CA VAL A 2 11.52 -1.36 -19.63
C VAL A 2 11.08 -2.40 -18.62
N GLY A 3 11.04 -2.02 -17.36
CA GLY A 3 10.64 -2.94 -16.30
C GLY A 3 10.68 -2.32 -14.92
N ILE A 4 10.67 -3.18 -13.91
CA ILE A 4 10.65 -2.80 -12.50
C ILE A 4 12.08 -2.46 -12.07
N VAL A 5 12.27 -1.22 -11.63
CA VAL A 5 13.53 -0.70 -11.04
C VAL A 5 13.56 -1.00 -9.55
N SER A 6 12.43 -0.84 -8.88
CA SER A 6 12.27 -1.02 -7.44
C SER A 6 10.84 -1.44 -7.10
N CYS A 7 10.65 -2.06 -5.93
CA CYS A 7 9.33 -2.43 -5.42
C CYS A 7 9.24 -2.19 -3.91
N GLY A 8 8.02 -2.03 -3.39
CA GLY A 8 7.72 -1.93 -1.97
C GLY A 8 6.39 -2.58 -1.66
N GLY A 9 6.26 -3.13 -0.45
CA GLY A 9 5.04 -3.77 0.02
C GLY A 9 4.64 -3.22 1.37
N TYR A 10 3.33 -3.14 1.63
CA TYR A 10 2.80 -2.80 2.93
C TYR A 10 1.69 -3.76 3.32
N VAL A 11 1.84 -4.36 4.50
CA VAL A 11 0.76 -5.08 5.19
C VAL A 11 0.51 -4.38 6.52
N PRO A 12 -0.74 -4.00 6.84
CA PRO A 12 -1.11 -3.41 8.13
C PRO A 12 -0.53 -4.18 9.31
N LYS A 13 -0.39 -3.54 10.47
CA LYS A 13 0.06 -4.25 11.68
C LYS A 13 -1.04 -5.17 12.24
N TRP A 14 -2.31 -4.78 12.08
CA TRP A 14 -3.42 -5.52 12.68
C TRP A 14 -3.84 -6.75 11.88
N ARG A 15 -4.23 -7.80 12.61
CA ARG A 15 -4.71 -9.08 12.11
C ARG A 15 -6.01 -9.45 12.80
N MET A 16 -7.03 -9.81 12.03
CA MET A 16 -8.24 -10.39 12.58
C MET A 16 -8.13 -11.91 12.49
N ALA A 17 -8.14 -12.59 13.64
CA ALA A 17 -8.17 -14.04 13.69
C ALA A 17 -9.49 -14.54 13.08
N LEU A 18 -9.44 -15.57 12.24
CA LEU A 18 -10.62 -16.09 11.55
C LEU A 18 -11.62 -16.75 12.51
N GLU A 19 -11.16 -17.18 13.69
CA GLU A 19 -12.02 -17.68 14.75
C GLU A 19 -13.01 -16.63 15.30
N LEU A 20 -12.70 -15.34 15.15
CA LEU A 20 -13.62 -14.24 15.50
C LEU A 20 -14.84 -14.19 14.56
N ILE A 21 -14.70 -14.67 13.32
CA ILE A 21 -15.80 -14.81 12.36
C ILE A 21 -16.60 -16.09 12.67
N ALA A 22 -15.88 -17.20 12.81
CA ALA A 22 -16.46 -18.53 13.05
C ALA A 22 -15.55 -19.38 13.94
N LYS A 23 -16.08 -19.77 15.12
CA LYS A 23 -15.34 -20.50 16.15
C LYS A 23 -14.61 -21.73 15.61
N GLY A 24 -13.33 -21.87 15.95
CA GLY A 24 -12.49 -23.01 15.56
C GLY A 24 -11.89 -22.91 14.15
N MET A 25 -12.11 -21.82 13.42
CA MET A 25 -11.47 -21.57 12.13
C MET A 25 -10.02 -21.11 12.33
N PRO A 26 -9.02 -21.84 11.79
CA PRO A 26 -7.62 -21.49 11.97
C PRO A 26 -7.22 -20.33 11.04
N GLY A 27 -6.18 -19.59 11.46
CA GLY A 27 -5.57 -18.53 10.66
C GLY A 27 -6.12 -17.14 10.96
N GLU A 28 -5.61 -16.17 10.22
CA GLU A 28 -5.88 -14.75 10.38
C GLU A 28 -5.92 -14.05 9.01
N ARG A 29 -6.35 -12.79 8.99
CA ARG A 29 -6.21 -11.91 7.83
C ARG A 29 -5.75 -10.52 8.23
N ALA A 30 -5.09 -9.81 7.31
CA ALA A 30 -4.67 -8.44 7.55
C ALA A 30 -5.86 -7.48 7.48
N VAL A 31 -5.83 -6.49 8.37
CA VAL A 31 -6.89 -5.51 8.58
C VAL A 31 -6.20 -4.17 8.83
N ALA A 32 -6.52 -3.15 8.04
CA ALA A 32 -6.13 -1.77 8.29
C ALA A 32 -6.62 -1.35 9.69
N GLY A 33 -5.77 -0.67 10.47
CA GLY A 33 -6.15 -0.07 11.74
C GLY A 33 -7.25 1.00 11.60
N PRO A 34 -7.76 1.53 12.73
CA PRO A 34 -8.80 2.56 12.71
C PRO A 34 -8.35 3.87 12.07
N ASP A 35 -7.04 4.10 11.94
CA ASP A 35 -6.44 5.29 11.32
C ASP A 35 -5.72 4.98 9.99
N GLU A 36 -6.05 3.83 9.37
CA GLU A 36 -5.53 3.41 8.08
C GLU A 36 -6.63 3.24 7.02
N ASP A 37 -6.30 3.58 5.78
CA ASP A 37 -7.11 3.33 4.59
C ASP A 37 -6.21 3.00 3.39
N SER A 38 -6.79 2.89 2.19
CA SER A 38 -6.02 2.59 0.98
C SER A 38 -4.95 3.64 0.65
N ILE A 39 -5.13 4.90 1.08
CA ILE A 39 -4.18 5.98 0.83
C ILE A 39 -3.00 5.87 1.78
N THR A 40 -3.25 5.65 3.07
CA THR A 40 -2.17 5.51 4.06
C THR A 40 -1.28 4.31 3.73
N MET A 41 -1.89 3.19 3.35
CA MET A 41 -1.15 1.99 2.93
C MET A 41 -0.39 2.22 1.63
N ALA A 42 -0.97 2.92 0.65
CA ALA A 42 -0.29 3.28 -0.59
C ALA A 42 0.94 4.16 -0.32
N VAL A 43 0.83 5.18 0.53
CA VAL A 43 1.96 6.03 0.92
C VAL A 43 3.07 5.19 1.56
N ALA A 44 2.74 4.30 2.50
CA ALA A 44 3.72 3.43 3.14
C ALA A 44 4.45 2.52 2.13
N ALA A 45 3.72 1.90 1.19
CA ALA A 45 4.31 1.06 0.15
C ALA A 45 5.22 1.86 -0.82
N VAL A 46 4.83 3.09 -1.18
CA VAL A 46 5.64 3.96 -2.04
C VAL A 46 6.91 4.44 -1.33
N LEU A 47 6.83 4.80 -0.04
CA LEU A 47 8.02 5.15 0.73
C LEU A 47 9.01 4.00 0.79
N ASP A 48 8.54 2.77 1.01
CA ASP A 48 9.40 1.58 0.99
C ASP A 48 10.01 1.36 -0.41
N CYS A 49 9.22 1.54 -1.47
CA CYS A 49 9.68 1.43 -2.85
C CYS A 49 10.75 2.47 -3.21
N LEU A 50 10.60 3.72 -2.77
CA LEU A 50 11.49 4.84 -3.14
C LEU A 50 12.74 4.97 -2.24
N LYS A 51 12.98 4.04 -1.31
CA LYS A 51 14.25 4.02 -0.56
C LYS A 51 15.44 3.90 -1.51
N GLY A 52 16.38 4.83 -1.40
CA GLY A 52 17.58 4.91 -2.24
C GLY A 52 17.33 5.40 -3.68
N VAL A 53 16.12 5.87 -4.00
CA VAL A 53 15.77 6.42 -5.32
C VAL A 53 15.77 7.95 -5.25
N ASP A 54 16.35 8.61 -6.26
CA ASP A 54 16.20 10.06 -6.42
C ASP A 54 14.78 10.38 -6.89
N ARG A 55 14.02 11.07 -6.03
CA ARG A 55 12.62 11.42 -6.27
C ARG A 55 12.45 12.42 -7.41
N GLU A 56 13.49 13.18 -7.77
CA GLU A 56 13.46 14.11 -8.90
C GLU A 56 13.44 13.40 -10.26
N GLU A 57 13.82 12.12 -10.31
CA GLU A 57 13.76 11.29 -11.52
C GLU A 57 12.36 10.71 -11.78
N VAL A 58 11.48 10.72 -10.76
CA VAL A 58 10.12 10.22 -10.88
C VAL A 58 9.26 11.23 -11.65
N ASP A 59 8.69 10.78 -12.76
CA ASP A 59 7.90 11.60 -13.68
C ASP A 59 6.40 11.28 -13.63
N GLY A 60 5.99 10.26 -12.87
CA GLY A 60 4.57 9.96 -12.69
C GLY A 60 4.24 9.07 -11.49
N LEU A 61 2.98 9.13 -11.06
CA LEU A 61 2.42 8.27 -10.02
C LEU A 61 1.01 7.80 -10.42
N PHE A 62 0.85 6.50 -10.58
CA PHE A 62 -0.40 5.83 -10.89
C PHE A 62 -0.91 5.09 -9.67
N PHE A 63 -2.08 5.47 -9.17
CA PHE A 63 -2.73 4.85 -8.02
C PHE A 63 -3.88 3.96 -8.47
N ALA A 64 -3.91 2.70 -8.06
CA ALA A 64 -4.99 1.76 -8.35
C ALA A 64 -5.74 1.36 -7.07
N SER A 65 -7.05 1.56 -7.04
CA SER A 65 -7.88 1.17 -5.91
C SER A 65 -9.35 1.06 -6.28
N THR A 66 -10.06 0.15 -5.63
CA THR A 66 -11.54 0.12 -5.65
C THR A 66 -12.15 0.71 -4.37
N THR A 67 -11.33 1.05 -3.37
CA THR A 67 -11.74 1.54 -2.04
C THR A 67 -11.16 2.92 -1.74
N SER A 68 -10.89 3.72 -2.78
CA SER A 68 -10.55 5.13 -2.62
C SER A 68 -11.59 5.85 -1.74
N PRO A 69 -11.16 6.71 -0.79
CA PRO A 69 -12.07 7.45 0.08
C PRO A 69 -12.87 8.53 -0.66
N PHE A 70 -12.44 8.92 -1.87
CA PHE A 70 -13.14 9.88 -2.71
C PHE A 70 -13.46 9.28 -4.08
N ALA A 71 -14.66 9.60 -4.58
CA ALA A 71 -15.11 9.19 -5.91
C ALA A 71 -14.58 10.10 -7.04
N GLU A 72 -14.32 11.38 -6.76
CA GLU A 72 -13.91 12.38 -7.77
C GLU A 72 -12.54 13.00 -7.48
N LYS A 73 -12.20 13.22 -6.21
CA LYS A 73 -10.88 13.76 -5.85
C LYS A 73 -9.80 12.76 -6.20
N GLN A 74 -8.88 13.16 -7.08
CA GLN A 74 -7.73 12.35 -7.45
C GLN A 74 -6.77 12.17 -6.26
N MET A 75 -6.54 10.91 -5.87
CA MET A 75 -5.75 10.54 -4.71
C MET A 75 -4.29 10.30 -5.03
N ALA A 76 -3.93 9.97 -6.27
CA ALA A 76 -2.53 9.95 -6.72
C ALA A 76 -1.80 11.28 -6.42
N THR A 77 -2.49 12.42 -6.52
CA THR A 77 -1.90 13.73 -6.19
C THR A 77 -1.53 13.86 -4.71
N LEU A 78 -2.35 13.31 -3.81
CA LEU A 78 -2.07 13.31 -2.38
C LEU A 78 -0.92 12.36 -2.05
N ILE A 79 -0.90 11.17 -2.64
CA ILE A 79 0.17 10.18 -2.43
C ILE A 79 1.50 10.77 -2.91
N ALA A 80 1.54 11.35 -4.11
CA ALA A 80 2.72 12.03 -4.65
C ALA A 80 3.20 13.14 -3.72
N LYS A 81 2.28 13.93 -3.15
CA LYS A 81 2.64 14.98 -2.21
C LYS A 81 3.18 14.42 -0.89
N ALA A 82 2.56 13.37 -0.36
CA ALA A 82 2.96 12.75 0.90
C ALA A 82 4.34 12.11 0.81
N VAL A 83 4.68 11.50 -0.33
CA VAL A 83 6.02 10.93 -0.58
C VAL A 83 7.01 11.93 -1.17
N ASP A 84 6.67 13.22 -1.14
CA ASP A 84 7.51 14.34 -1.55
C ASP A 84 8.06 14.23 -2.99
N LEU A 85 7.18 13.95 -3.95
CA LEU A 85 7.50 14.08 -5.38
C LEU A 85 7.31 15.54 -5.83
N ARG A 86 8.07 15.93 -6.86
CA ARG A 86 7.95 17.24 -7.52
C ARG A 86 6.56 17.43 -8.14
N GLU A 87 6.11 18.68 -8.27
CA GLU A 87 4.74 18.99 -8.75
C GLU A 87 4.53 18.62 -10.24
N GLY A 88 5.57 18.70 -11.07
CA GLY A 88 5.49 18.52 -12.52
C GLY A 88 5.47 17.06 -13.00
N ILE A 89 4.70 16.19 -12.36
CA ILE A 89 4.60 14.75 -12.69
C ILE A 89 3.21 14.38 -13.22
N LEU A 90 3.13 13.27 -13.97
CA LEU A 90 1.87 12.70 -14.44
C LEU A 90 1.20 11.87 -13.32
N THR A 91 0.01 12.27 -12.88
CA THR A 91 -0.77 11.48 -11.90
C THR A 91 -2.03 10.90 -12.53
N ALA A 92 -2.38 9.66 -12.17
CA ALA A 92 -3.63 9.01 -12.60
C ALA A 92 -4.18 8.06 -11.52
N ASP A 93 -5.51 8.02 -11.40
CA ASP A 93 -6.21 7.06 -10.54
C ASP A 93 -6.91 6.00 -11.42
N PHE A 94 -6.68 4.73 -11.11
CA PHE A 94 -7.24 3.55 -11.77
C PHE A 94 -8.24 2.86 -10.83
N ALA A 95 -9.49 2.76 -11.24
CA ALA A 95 -10.57 2.27 -10.40
C ALA A 95 -11.44 1.20 -11.08
N SER A 96 -12.50 0.77 -10.40
CA SER A 96 -13.60 -0.05 -10.94
C SER A 96 -13.28 -1.50 -11.32
N SER A 97 -12.04 -1.96 -11.20
CA SER A 97 -11.67 -3.37 -11.39
C SER A 97 -10.52 -3.78 -10.49
N LEU A 98 -10.53 -5.04 -10.02
CA LEU A 98 -9.42 -5.60 -9.25
C LEU A 98 -8.16 -5.85 -10.09
N LYS A 99 -8.24 -5.83 -11.43
CA LYS A 99 -7.04 -5.82 -12.29
C LYS A 99 -6.46 -4.41 -12.52
N ALA A 100 -7.01 -3.37 -11.88
CA ALA A 100 -6.54 -2.00 -12.06
C ALA A 100 -5.03 -1.83 -11.78
N GLY A 101 -4.49 -2.55 -10.79
CA GLY A 101 -3.05 -2.48 -10.46
C GLY A 101 -2.13 -2.97 -11.59
N THR A 102 -2.45 -4.10 -12.21
CA THR A 102 -1.71 -4.64 -13.36
C THR A 102 -1.97 -3.86 -14.64
N THR A 103 -3.18 -3.31 -14.81
CA THR A 103 -3.46 -2.37 -15.91
C THR A 103 -2.60 -1.11 -15.77
N ALA A 104 -2.49 -0.53 -14.58
CA ALA A 104 -1.62 0.62 -14.30
C ALA A 104 -0.14 0.29 -14.54
N LEU A 105 0.32 -0.91 -14.15
CA LEU A 105 1.67 -1.41 -14.44
C LEU A 105 1.98 -1.42 -15.93
N ARG A 106 1.07 -1.95 -16.75
CA ARG A 106 1.24 -2.00 -18.21
C ARG A 106 1.30 -0.61 -18.82
N LEU A 107 0.38 0.28 -18.42
CA LEU A 107 0.35 1.65 -18.93
C LEU A 107 1.57 2.48 -18.49
N ALA A 108 2.10 2.24 -17.30
CA ALA A 108 3.36 2.84 -16.86
C ALA A 108 4.53 2.35 -17.73
N ALA A 109 4.60 1.06 -18.01
CA ALA A 109 5.62 0.50 -18.90
C ALA A 109 5.49 1.07 -20.33
N ASP A 110 4.28 1.22 -20.86
CA ASP A 110 4.04 1.83 -22.16
C ASP A 110 4.45 3.32 -22.18
N ALA A 111 4.13 4.08 -21.14
CA ALA A 111 4.53 5.48 -20.99
C ALA A 111 6.06 5.65 -20.96
N VAL A 112 6.76 4.77 -20.23
CA VAL A 112 8.23 4.76 -20.19
C VAL A 112 8.81 4.35 -21.54
N LYS A 113 8.27 3.30 -22.16
CA LYS A 113 8.72 2.81 -23.47
C LYS A 113 8.51 3.84 -24.58
N ALA A 114 7.42 4.61 -24.52
CA ALA A 114 7.12 5.70 -25.44
C ALA A 114 8.00 6.94 -25.21
N GLY A 115 8.72 7.02 -24.08
CA GLY A 115 9.56 8.15 -23.72
C GLY A 115 8.77 9.36 -23.18
N SER A 116 7.49 9.21 -22.83
CA SER A 116 6.70 10.28 -22.21
C SER A 116 6.98 10.44 -20.71
N ALA A 117 7.65 9.48 -20.09
CA ALA A 117 8.12 9.51 -18.71
C ALA A 117 9.42 8.70 -18.59
N ARG A 118 10.36 9.10 -17.72
CA ARG A 118 11.57 8.30 -17.42
C ARG A 118 11.27 7.21 -16.41
N GLN A 119 10.57 7.58 -15.33
CA GLN A 119 10.16 6.68 -14.27
C GLN A 119 8.74 6.97 -13.82
N VAL A 120 7.96 5.91 -13.55
CA VAL A 120 6.57 6.01 -13.06
C VAL A 120 6.38 5.07 -11.88
N VAL A 121 5.92 5.60 -10.76
CA VAL A 121 5.48 4.80 -9.62
C VAL A 121 4.08 4.27 -9.89
N VAL A 122 3.90 2.95 -9.78
CA VAL A 122 2.59 2.30 -9.79
C VAL A 122 2.33 1.77 -8.40
N VAL A 123 1.25 2.21 -7.77
CA VAL A 123 0.86 1.75 -6.44
C VAL A 123 -0.59 1.28 -6.46
N ALA A 124 -0.85 0.11 -5.88
CA ALA A 124 -2.19 -0.43 -5.70
C ALA A 124 -2.45 -0.66 -4.22
N ALA A 125 -3.66 -0.32 -3.75
CA ALA A 125 -4.06 -0.52 -2.36
C ALA A 125 -5.57 -0.67 -2.23
N ASP A 126 -6.02 -1.56 -1.35
CA ASP A 126 -7.45 -1.73 -1.07
C ASP A 126 -7.73 -2.16 0.38
N CYS A 127 -8.88 -1.71 0.90
CA CYS A 127 -9.50 -2.13 2.17
C CYS A 127 -10.93 -2.62 1.93
N ARG A 128 -11.10 -3.73 1.20
CA ARG A 128 -12.43 -4.18 0.74
C ARG A 128 -13.23 -4.82 1.89
N LEU A 129 -14.52 -4.51 1.96
CA LEU A 129 -15.42 -5.07 2.95
C LEU A 129 -16.26 -6.21 2.37
N GLY A 130 -16.25 -7.34 3.05
CA GLY A 130 -17.24 -8.41 2.88
C GLY A 130 -18.34 -8.31 3.94
N GLU A 131 -19.53 -8.83 3.61
CA GLU A 131 -20.64 -8.90 4.56
C GLU A 131 -20.23 -9.77 5.78
N PRO A 132 -20.61 -9.40 7.01
CA PRO A 132 -20.32 -10.21 8.20
C PRO A 132 -20.64 -11.70 8.02
N ARG A 133 -19.67 -12.56 8.33
CA ARG A 133 -19.67 -14.02 8.18
C ARG A 133 -19.67 -14.57 6.75
N SER A 134 -19.62 -13.71 5.74
CA SER A 134 -19.50 -14.13 4.34
C SER A 134 -18.11 -14.68 4.00
N GLU A 135 -18.01 -15.33 2.84
CA GLU A 135 -16.71 -15.72 2.28
C GLU A 135 -15.84 -14.50 1.96
N HIS A 136 -16.42 -13.39 1.50
CA HIS A 136 -15.67 -12.15 1.23
C HIS A 136 -15.05 -11.56 2.50
N GLU A 137 -15.73 -11.64 3.65
CA GLU A 137 -15.13 -11.21 4.93
C GLU A 137 -14.01 -12.15 5.37
N ARG A 138 -14.18 -13.46 5.17
CA ARG A 138 -13.18 -14.47 5.54
C ARG A 138 -11.92 -14.40 4.69
N ASN A 139 -12.11 -14.28 3.38
CA ASN A 139 -11.04 -14.33 2.39
C ASN A 139 -10.44 -12.96 2.11
N GLY A 140 -11.10 -11.87 2.51
CA GLY A 140 -10.59 -10.51 2.33
C GLY A 140 -9.29 -10.27 3.08
N GLY A 141 -8.61 -9.19 2.72
CA GLY A 141 -7.43 -8.69 3.40
C GLY A 141 -7.18 -7.25 2.96
N ASP A 142 -6.35 -6.55 3.72
CA ASP A 142 -5.94 -5.19 3.40
C ASP A 142 -4.45 -5.13 3.15
N GLY A 143 -4.03 -4.31 2.21
CA GLY A 143 -2.61 -4.10 1.92
C GLY A 143 -2.38 -3.23 0.70
N ALA A 144 -1.11 -2.93 0.46
CA ALA A 144 -0.67 -2.14 -0.68
C ALA A 144 0.67 -2.62 -1.23
N ALA A 145 0.86 -2.45 -2.54
CA ALA A 145 2.12 -2.73 -3.20
C ALA A 145 2.46 -1.61 -4.17
N ALA A 146 3.73 -1.23 -4.23
CA ALA A 146 4.24 -0.20 -5.11
C ALA A 146 5.40 -0.75 -5.96
N LEU A 147 5.45 -0.35 -7.23
CA LEU A 147 6.49 -0.69 -8.19
C LEU A 147 6.97 0.59 -8.87
N LEU A 148 8.27 0.82 -8.93
CA LEU A 148 8.88 1.88 -9.73
C LEU A 148 9.22 1.31 -11.09
N ILE A 149 8.61 1.83 -12.15
CA ILE A 149 8.81 1.39 -13.53
C ILE A 149 9.73 2.37 -14.24
N GLY A 150 10.74 1.87 -14.94
CA GLY A 150 11.74 2.68 -15.62
C GLY A 150 12.46 1.94 -16.73
N ALA A 151 13.39 2.64 -17.38
CA ALA A 151 14.23 2.09 -18.46
C ALA A 151 15.72 1.94 -18.06
N GLU A 152 16.11 2.51 -16.93
CA GLU A 152 17.46 2.49 -16.37
C GLU A 152 17.50 1.70 -15.07
N ASN A 153 18.59 1.00 -14.78
CA ASN A 153 18.77 0.19 -13.57
C ASN A 153 17.62 -0.82 -13.31
N VAL A 154 17.03 -1.35 -14.39
CA VAL A 154 15.90 -2.29 -14.33
C VAL A 154 16.33 -3.60 -13.66
N ALA A 155 15.71 -3.93 -12.54
CA ALA A 155 15.92 -5.18 -11.82
C ALA A 155 15.13 -6.34 -12.43
N VAL A 156 13.94 -6.06 -12.97
CA VAL A 156 13.06 -7.05 -13.57
C VAL A 156 12.50 -6.52 -14.89
N ASP A 157 12.88 -7.14 -16.00
CA ASP A 157 12.37 -6.76 -17.32
C ASP A 157 10.91 -7.18 -17.48
N LEU A 158 10.10 -6.30 -18.07
CA LEU A 158 8.77 -6.64 -18.54
C LEU A 158 8.86 -7.10 -20.00
N GLU A 159 8.92 -8.41 -20.21
CA GLU A 159 9.18 -9.01 -21.54
C GLU A 159 7.94 -8.99 -22.43
N ALA A 160 6.76 -9.23 -21.85
CA ALA A 160 5.51 -9.33 -22.59
C ALA A 160 4.28 -9.15 -21.69
N SER A 161 3.16 -8.79 -22.31
CA SER A 161 1.86 -8.79 -21.64
C SER A 161 0.75 -9.18 -22.61
N PHE A 162 -0.31 -9.81 -22.09
CA PHE A 162 -1.48 -10.23 -22.84
C PHE A 162 -2.73 -9.94 -22.02
N SER A 163 -3.81 -9.48 -22.67
CA SER A 163 -5.06 -9.15 -22.00
C SER A 163 -6.25 -9.85 -22.62
N VAL A 164 -7.21 -10.20 -21.77
CA VAL A 164 -8.52 -10.69 -22.13
C VAL A 164 -9.55 -9.80 -21.45
N ALA A 165 -10.54 -9.32 -22.20
CA ALA A 165 -11.71 -8.65 -21.64
C ALA A 165 -12.85 -9.66 -21.54
N ASN A 166 -13.59 -9.63 -20.43
CA ASN A 166 -14.76 -10.48 -20.23
C ASN A 166 -15.81 -9.68 -19.47
N GLU A 167 -16.86 -9.24 -20.18
CA GLU A 167 -17.99 -8.55 -19.57
C GLU A 167 -18.87 -9.61 -18.90
N ILE A 168 -18.99 -9.52 -17.57
CA ILE A 168 -19.64 -10.50 -16.73
C ILE A 168 -20.05 -9.85 -15.41
N PHE A 169 -21.20 -10.26 -14.87
CA PHE A 169 -21.62 -9.94 -13.50
C PHE A 169 -21.30 -11.10 -12.56
N ASP A 170 -20.02 -11.27 -12.24
CA ASP A 170 -19.54 -12.26 -11.27
C ASP A 170 -19.39 -11.65 -9.87
N VAL A 171 -18.54 -10.64 -9.72
CA VAL A 171 -18.24 -9.95 -8.46
C VAL A 171 -18.30 -8.45 -8.69
N TRP A 172 -19.16 -7.76 -7.94
CA TRP A 172 -19.36 -6.32 -8.10
C TRP A 172 -19.58 -5.61 -6.77
N ARG A 173 -19.37 -4.29 -6.79
CA ARG A 173 -19.76 -3.39 -5.70
C ARG A 173 -20.19 -2.07 -6.31
N ARG A 174 -21.46 -1.70 -6.14
CA ARG A 174 -21.95 -0.41 -6.63
C ARG A 174 -21.36 0.70 -5.77
N SER A 175 -21.36 1.93 -6.27
CA SER A 175 -20.89 3.12 -5.54
C SER A 175 -21.59 3.37 -4.20
N LYS A 176 -22.79 2.79 -4.00
CA LYS A 176 -23.58 2.88 -2.77
C LYS A 176 -23.50 1.65 -1.87
N ASP A 177 -22.86 0.58 -2.33
CA ASP A 177 -22.81 -0.68 -1.59
C ASP A 177 -21.59 -0.67 -0.66
N THR A 178 -21.82 -0.96 0.63
CA THR A 178 -20.73 -1.15 1.60
C THR A 178 -19.94 -2.42 1.30
N PHE A 179 -20.66 -3.52 1.07
CA PHE A 179 -20.10 -4.85 0.90
C PHE A 179 -19.96 -5.24 -0.56
N VAL A 180 -18.97 -6.07 -0.84
CA VAL A 180 -18.80 -6.77 -2.12
C VAL A 180 -19.95 -7.77 -2.30
N ASN A 181 -20.55 -7.76 -3.48
CA ASN A 181 -21.53 -8.75 -3.91
C ASN A 181 -20.88 -9.72 -4.89
N SER A 182 -21.43 -10.92 -4.96
CA SER A 182 -21.11 -11.91 -5.98
C SER A 182 -22.37 -12.62 -6.43
N TRP A 183 -22.33 -13.28 -7.59
CA TRP A 183 -23.43 -14.10 -8.06
C TRP A 183 -23.34 -15.49 -7.44
N GLU A 184 -23.26 -16.54 -8.26
CA GLU A 184 -23.19 -17.92 -7.84
C GLU A 184 -21.77 -18.43 -8.07
N SER A 185 -21.17 -19.03 -7.03
CA SER A 185 -19.73 -19.33 -7.00
C SER A 185 -19.26 -20.18 -8.18
N ARG A 186 -20.08 -21.10 -8.69
CA ARG A 186 -19.69 -21.88 -9.87
C ARG A 186 -19.56 -20.97 -11.09
N PHE A 187 -20.56 -20.16 -11.40
CA PHE A 187 -20.52 -19.21 -12.51
C PHE A 187 -19.32 -18.25 -12.42
N ASP A 188 -19.11 -17.65 -11.25
CA ASP A 188 -18.02 -16.70 -11.01
C ASP A 188 -16.64 -17.33 -11.28
N LEU A 189 -16.47 -18.58 -10.86
CA LEU A 189 -15.22 -19.30 -11.02
C LEU A 189 -15.05 -19.89 -12.42
N THR A 190 -16.10 -20.45 -13.05
CA THR A 190 -15.97 -21.13 -14.35
C THR A 190 -15.91 -20.15 -15.51
N ASP A 191 -16.90 -19.27 -15.61
CA ASP A 191 -17.10 -18.36 -16.73
C ASP A 191 -16.39 -17.03 -16.53
N GLY A 192 -16.15 -16.66 -15.27
CA GLY A 192 -15.31 -15.54 -14.87
C GLY A 192 -13.84 -15.94 -14.79
N TYR A 193 -13.39 -16.35 -13.59
CA TYR A 193 -11.98 -16.50 -13.23
C TYR A 193 -11.22 -17.50 -14.12
N MET A 194 -11.65 -18.76 -14.17
CA MET A 194 -10.91 -19.84 -14.83
C MET A 194 -10.80 -19.62 -16.35
N LYS A 195 -11.86 -19.11 -16.97
CA LYS A 195 -11.87 -18.77 -18.40
C LYS A 195 -10.93 -17.60 -18.68
N SER A 196 -11.14 -16.45 -18.03
CA SER A 196 -10.42 -15.22 -18.34
C SER A 196 -8.91 -15.34 -18.05
N MET A 197 -8.54 -15.89 -16.89
CA MET A 197 -7.15 -16.10 -16.52
C MET A 197 -6.49 -17.16 -17.40
N GLY A 198 -7.20 -18.25 -17.69
CA GLY A 198 -6.70 -19.33 -18.55
C GLY A 198 -6.40 -18.84 -19.96
N GLU A 199 -7.31 -18.07 -20.56
CA GLU A 199 -7.14 -17.48 -21.89
C GLU A 199 -5.99 -16.46 -21.91
N ALA A 200 -5.88 -15.59 -20.90
CA ALA A 200 -4.81 -14.58 -20.86
C ALA A 200 -3.41 -15.21 -20.72
N ILE A 201 -3.27 -16.19 -19.82
CA ILE A 201 -1.99 -16.89 -19.59
C ILE A 201 -1.62 -17.75 -20.80
N ALA A 202 -2.56 -18.52 -21.34
CA ALA A 202 -2.31 -19.33 -22.53
C ALA A 202 -2.01 -18.46 -23.77
N GLY A 203 -2.69 -17.32 -23.91
CA GLY A 203 -2.45 -16.34 -24.96
C GLY A 203 -1.02 -15.78 -24.89
N LEU A 204 -0.59 -15.34 -23.71
CA LEU A 204 0.78 -14.86 -23.47
C LEU A 204 1.84 -15.93 -23.80
N MET A 205 1.65 -17.15 -23.27
CA MET A 205 2.58 -18.26 -23.52
C MET A 205 2.67 -18.60 -25.01
N LYS A 206 1.53 -18.66 -25.70
CA LYS A 206 1.49 -18.92 -27.14
C LYS A 206 2.17 -17.83 -27.95
N GLU A 207 1.92 -16.54 -27.65
CA GLU A 207 2.53 -15.42 -28.38
C GLU A 207 4.06 -15.41 -28.25
N LYS A 208 4.57 -15.77 -27.08
CA LYS A 208 6.01 -15.77 -26.78
C LYS A 208 6.69 -17.13 -26.97
N ASN A 209 5.96 -18.13 -27.45
CA ASN A 209 6.42 -19.53 -27.55
C ASN A 209 7.03 -20.06 -26.25
N LEU A 210 6.39 -19.73 -25.12
CA LEU A 210 6.77 -20.17 -23.78
C LEU A 210 5.90 -21.36 -23.36
N THR A 211 6.43 -22.18 -22.44
CA THR A 211 5.69 -23.24 -21.76
C THR A 211 5.70 -23.01 -20.25
N ALA A 212 4.90 -23.80 -19.53
CA ALA A 212 4.84 -23.72 -18.07
C ALA A 212 6.22 -23.94 -17.41
N GLN A 213 7.09 -24.76 -18.02
CA GLN A 213 8.42 -25.08 -17.51
C GLN A 213 9.42 -23.91 -17.63
N ASP A 214 9.13 -22.91 -18.46
CA ASP A 214 10.01 -21.74 -18.60
C ASP A 214 9.94 -20.79 -17.41
N PHE A 215 8.87 -20.87 -16.60
CA PHE A 215 8.65 -19.98 -15.47
C PHE A 215 9.16 -20.59 -14.17
N ALA A 216 10.00 -19.87 -13.44
CA ALA A 216 10.41 -20.27 -12.09
C ALA A 216 9.24 -20.11 -11.10
N LYS A 217 8.48 -19.02 -11.24
CA LYS A 217 7.31 -18.72 -10.40
C LYS A 217 6.13 -18.19 -11.22
N VAL A 218 4.92 -18.46 -10.74
CA VAL A 218 3.67 -17.88 -11.22
C VAL A 218 2.87 -17.27 -10.08
N VAL A 219 2.39 -16.06 -10.29
CA VAL A 219 1.63 -15.25 -9.34
C VAL A 219 0.25 -15.01 -9.92
N PHE A 220 -0.79 -15.51 -9.26
CA PHE A 220 -2.16 -15.33 -9.70
C PHE A 220 -2.93 -14.45 -8.71
N TYR A 221 -3.88 -13.66 -9.21
CA TYR A 221 -4.98 -13.19 -8.38
C TYR A 221 -5.68 -14.41 -7.78
N CYS A 222 -5.97 -14.39 -6.47
CA CYS A 222 -6.55 -15.54 -5.79
C CYS A 222 -7.87 -15.15 -5.12
N PRO A 223 -9.04 -15.61 -5.61
CA PRO A 223 -10.32 -15.39 -4.92
C PRO A 223 -10.42 -16.22 -3.62
N ASP A 224 -9.77 -17.37 -3.60
CA ASP A 224 -9.66 -18.31 -2.48
C ASP A 224 -8.36 -19.13 -2.58
N MET A 225 -8.11 -20.00 -1.60
CA MET A 225 -6.88 -20.80 -1.52
C MET A 225 -6.78 -21.92 -2.58
N ARG A 226 -7.90 -22.44 -3.09
CA ARG A 226 -7.97 -23.67 -3.91
C ARG A 226 -8.03 -23.39 -5.40
N THR A 227 -8.80 -22.38 -5.81
CA THR A 227 -9.00 -22.00 -7.21
C THR A 227 -7.69 -21.75 -7.99
N PRO A 228 -6.70 -20.98 -7.48
CA PRO A 228 -5.43 -20.77 -8.19
C PRO A 228 -4.63 -22.05 -8.39
N VAL A 229 -4.72 -23.01 -7.45
CA VAL A 229 -4.07 -24.33 -7.57
C VAL A 229 -4.68 -25.12 -8.72
N ALA A 230 -6.01 -25.09 -8.87
CA ALA A 230 -6.70 -25.76 -9.97
C ALA A 230 -6.31 -25.15 -11.34
N LEU A 231 -6.22 -23.82 -11.41
CA LEU A 231 -5.77 -23.12 -12.62
C LEU A 231 -4.32 -23.47 -12.98
N ALA A 232 -3.41 -23.45 -12.00
CA ALA A 232 -2.01 -23.81 -12.18
C ALA A 232 -1.86 -25.20 -12.81
N LYS A 233 -2.52 -26.22 -12.23
CA LYS A 233 -2.53 -27.59 -12.75
C LYS A 233 -3.08 -27.66 -14.17
N ARG A 234 -4.20 -26.98 -14.44
CA ARG A 234 -4.85 -26.96 -15.76
C ARG A 234 -3.93 -26.41 -16.86
N LEU A 235 -3.08 -25.43 -16.51
CA LEU A 235 -2.13 -24.81 -17.43
C LEU A 235 -0.75 -25.49 -17.46
N GLY A 236 -0.56 -26.57 -16.69
CA GLY A 236 0.67 -27.35 -16.68
C GLY A 236 1.76 -26.85 -15.72
N PHE A 237 1.45 -25.91 -14.84
CA PHE A 237 2.35 -25.48 -13.77
C PHE A 237 2.29 -26.46 -12.58
N ASP A 238 3.40 -26.65 -11.89
CA ASP A 238 3.46 -27.35 -10.61
C ASP A 238 3.08 -26.39 -9.46
N PRO A 239 1.92 -26.61 -8.79
CA PRO A 239 1.48 -25.70 -7.74
C PRO A 239 2.33 -25.74 -6.46
N ASN A 240 3.13 -26.78 -6.26
CA ASN A 240 3.95 -26.88 -5.04
C ASN A 240 5.24 -26.09 -5.15
N THR A 241 5.78 -25.95 -6.36
CA THR A 241 7.08 -25.32 -6.62
C THR A 241 6.95 -23.99 -7.34
N GLN A 242 6.07 -23.89 -8.35
CA GLN A 242 5.96 -22.70 -9.20
C GLN A 242 4.90 -21.71 -8.73
N LEU A 243 3.78 -22.16 -8.16
CA LEU A 243 2.73 -21.22 -7.72
C LEU A 243 3.18 -20.45 -6.47
N GLN A 244 3.11 -19.12 -6.52
CA GLN A 244 3.34 -18.28 -5.36
C GLN A 244 2.27 -18.52 -4.31
N ASN A 245 2.67 -18.60 -3.04
CA ASN A 245 1.74 -18.79 -1.93
C ASN A 245 0.69 -17.65 -1.92
N PRO A 246 -0.63 -17.95 -2.02
CA PRO A 246 -1.69 -16.94 -2.00
C PRO A 246 -1.83 -16.17 -0.68
N LEU A 247 -1.13 -16.56 0.39
CA LEU A 247 -1.15 -15.95 1.72
C LEU A 247 -2.54 -15.94 2.41
N PHE A 248 -3.43 -16.87 2.05
CA PHE A 248 -4.67 -17.10 2.81
C PHE A 248 -4.37 -17.69 4.19
N GLY A 249 -5.10 -17.21 5.21
CA GLY A 249 -4.86 -17.55 6.61
C GLY A 249 -3.74 -16.74 7.28
N VAL A 250 -3.14 -15.77 6.56
CA VAL A 250 -2.18 -14.81 7.12
C VAL A 250 -2.50 -13.37 6.67
N LEU A 251 -2.71 -13.16 5.37
CA LEU A 251 -2.96 -11.85 4.75
C LEU A 251 -4.39 -11.74 4.22
N GLY A 252 -4.79 -12.68 3.36
CA GLY A 252 -6.04 -12.63 2.59
C GLY A 252 -5.91 -11.86 1.27
N ASN A 253 -7.04 -11.68 0.60
CA ASN A 253 -7.14 -11.04 -0.72
C ASN A 253 -7.21 -9.50 -0.58
N THR A 254 -6.11 -8.83 -0.94
CA THR A 254 -5.94 -7.37 -0.88
C THR A 254 -6.47 -6.61 -2.10
N GLY A 255 -7.45 -7.19 -2.83
CA GLY A 255 -8.12 -6.52 -3.93
C GLY A 255 -7.19 -6.18 -5.09
N THR A 256 -7.17 -4.91 -5.50
CA THR A 256 -6.30 -4.40 -6.59
C THR A 256 -4.82 -4.60 -6.33
N ALA A 257 -4.40 -4.63 -5.06
CA ALA A 257 -3.03 -4.85 -4.67
C ALA A 257 -2.61 -6.32 -4.75
N SER A 258 -3.57 -7.27 -4.75
CA SER A 258 -3.28 -8.70 -4.54
C SER A 258 -2.23 -9.27 -5.50
N PRO A 259 -2.35 -9.11 -6.84
CA PRO A 259 -1.34 -9.63 -7.76
C PRO A 259 0.04 -8.96 -7.60
N LEU A 260 0.06 -7.65 -7.32
CA LEU A 260 1.31 -6.90 -7.18
C LEU A 260 2.00 -7.19 -5.84
N LEU A 261 1.24 -7.34 -4.76
CA LEU A 261 1.76 -7.67 -3.44
C LEU A 261 2.33 -9.10 -3.40
N LEU A 262 1.63 -10.05 -4.02
CA LEU A 262 2.15 -11.40 -4.20
C LEU A 262 3.35 -11.45 -5.14
N LEU A 263 3.41 -10.55 -6.14
CA LEU A 263 4.62 -10.37 -6.95
C LEU A 263 5.78 -9.88 -6.09
N VAL A 264 5.61 -8.85 -5.25
CA VAL A 264 6.68 -8.39 -4.34
C VAL A 264 7.17 -9.53 -3.45
N ALA A 265 6.27 -10.32 -2.87
CA ALA A 265 6.65 -11.50 -2.08
C ALA A 265 7.44 -12.54 -2.90
N ALA A 266 7.07 -12.78 -4.17
CA ALA A 266 7.82 -13.67 -5.05
C ALA A 266 9.20 -13.10 -5.43
N LEU A 267 9.30 -11.79 -5.63
CA LEU A 267 10.54 -11.10 -5.99
C LEU A 267 11.58 -11.10 -4.86
N GLU A 268 11.13 -11.16 -3.59
CA GLU A 268 12.01 -11.32 -2.42
C GLU A 268 12.72 -12.70 -2.40
N GLU A 269 12.16 -13.70 -3.08
CA GLU A 269 12.70 -15.07 -3.14
C GLU A 269 13.35 -15.40 -4.50
N ALA A 270 13.13 -14.57 -5.51
CA ALA A 270 13.53 -14.81 -6.89
C ALA A 270 15.02 -14.50 -7.16
N LYS A 271 15.61 -15.25 -8.06
CA LYS A 271 17.03 -15.15 -8.43
C LYS A 271 17.21 -14.53 -9.80
N ALA A 272 18.40 -13.99 -10.07
CA ALA A 272 18.74 -13.51 -11.40
C ALA A 272 18.57 -14.63 -12.46
N GLY A 273 17.91 -14.30 -13.57
CA GLY A 273 17.56 -15.24 -14.64
C GLY A 273 16.19 -15.90 -14.48
N ASP A 274 15.56 -15.85 -13.30
CA ASP A 274 14.21 -16.40 -13.10
C ASP A 274 13.19 -15.66 -13.97
N LYS A 275 12.32 -16.43 -14.63
CA LYS A 275 11.11 -15.89 -15.27
C LYS A 275 9.92 -16.03 -14.34
N ILE A 276 9.16 -14.96 -14.20
CA ILE A 276 7.97 -14.89 -13.36
C ILE A 276 6.78 -14.50 -14.21
N LEU A 277 5.68 -15.23 -14.09
CA LEU A 277 4.40 -14.84 -14.69
C LEU A 277 3.51 -14.23 -13.63
N VAL A 278 2.90 -13.08 -13.91
CA VAL A 278 1.88 -12.47 -13.05
C VAL A 278 0.58 -12.38 -13.83
N ALA A 279 -0.51 -12.88 -13.25
CA ALA A 279 -1.84 -12.77 -13.82
C ALA A 279 -2.84 -12.20 -12.81
N SER A 280 -3.69 -11.30 -13.29
CA SER A 280 -4.67 -10.56 -12.52
C SER A 280 -6.08 -10.82 -13.05
N TYR A 281 -7.10 -10.58 -12.22
CA TYR A 281 -8.49 -10.82 -12.59
C TYR A 281 -9.40 -9.66 -12.21
N GLY A 282 -10.37 -9.34 -13.08
CA GLY A 282 -11.45 -8.39 -12.84
C GLY A 282 -12.03 -7.84 -14.15
N GLY A 283 -13.21 -8.29 -14.55
CA GLY A 283 -13.80 -7.97 -15.87
C GLY A 283 -12.96 -8.49 -17.04
N GLY A 284 -12.29 -9.62 -16.84
CA GLY A 284 -11.23 -10.13 -17.70
C GLY A 284 -9.93 -10.41 -16.94
N SER A 285 -8.80 -10.45 -17.64
CA SER A 285 -7.49 -10.73 -17.06
C SER A 285 -6.36 -10.02 -17.80
N ASP A 286 -5.32 -9.60 -17.07
CA ASP A 286 -4.03 -9.23 -17.62
C ASP A 286 -2.98 -10.25 -17.16
N ALA A 287 -2.21 -10.81 -18.09
CA ALA A 287 -1.05 -11.67 -17.85
C ALA A 287 0.24 -10.96 -18.30
N ILE A 288 1.29 -11.02 -17.49
CA ILE A 288 2.56 -10.31 -17.71
C ILE A 288 3.71 -11.30 -17.47
N ALA A 289 4.64 -11.39 -18.43
CA ALA A 289 5.87 -12.16 -18.29
C ALA A 289 7.00 -11.21 -17.88
N LEU A 290 7.67 -11.58 -16.80
CA LEU A 290 8.76 -10.83 -16.18
C LEU A 290 10.03 -11.68 -16.18
N LYS A 291 11.18 -11.03 -16.30
CA LYS A 291 12.48 -11.70 -16.19
C LYS A 291 13.41 -10.96 -15.23
N MET A 292 13.95 -11.68 -14.26
CA MET A 292 14.89 -11.15 -13.29
C MET A 292 16.25 -10.89 -13.95
N ASN A 293 16.73 -9.65 -13.89
CA ASN A 293 18.09 -9.29 -14.31
C ASN A 293 19.08 -9.35 -13.16
N ARG A 294 18.65 -8.94 -11.97
CA ARG A 294 19.41 -8.96 -10.72
C ARG A 294 18.46 -9.23 -9.56
N GLU A 295 19.00 -9.70 -8.45
CA GLU A 295 18.21 -9.96 -7.25
C GLU A 295 17.72 -8.65 -6.64
N ILE A 296 16.42 -8.54 -6.37
CA ILE A 296 15.86 -7.36 -5.70
C ILE A 296 16.36 -7.26 -4.25
N GLY A 297 16.77 -8.37 -3.65
CA GLY A 297 17.37 -8.41 -2.31
C GLY A 297 18.69 -7.62 -2.18
N GLU A 298 19.35 -7.30 -3.30
CA GLU A 298 20.53 -6.41 -3.29
C GLU A 298 20.16 -4.93 -3.12
N ILE A 299 18.88 -4.57 -3.24
CA ILE A 299 18.45 -3.19 -3.12
C ILE A 299 18.13 -2.90 -1.64
N GLU A 300 19.14 -2.41 -0.91
CA GLU A 300 19.16 -2.24 0.54
C GLU A 300 17.97 -1.44 1.14
N GLY A 301 17.61 -1.78 2.39
CA GLY A 301 16.80 -0.95 3.28
C GLY A 301 15.28 -1.13 3.22
N ARG A 302 14.76 -2.00 2.33
CA ARG A 302 13.31 -2.27 2.25
C ARG A 302 12.85 -3.27 3.29
N LEU A 303 11.63 -3.05 3.77
CA LEU A 303 11.02 -3.95 4.73
C LEU A 303 10.35 -5.12 4.01
N GLY A 304 9.70 -4.85 2.88
CA GLY A 304 9.06 -5.88 2.07
C GLY A 304 7.84 -6.53 2.73
N VAL A 305 7.23 -7.47 2.03
CA VAL A 305 6.02 -8.16 2.48
C VAL A 305 6.35 -9.08 3.66
N ASN A 306 7.43 -9.87 3.55
CA ASN A 306 7.74 -10.90 4.55
C ASN A 306 8.04 -10.33 5.93
N ALA A 307 8.72 -9.19 6.04
CA ALA A 307 8.97 -8.58 7.35
C ALA A 307 7.69 -7.95 7.94
N HIS A 308 6.82 -7.36 7.11
CA HIS A 308 5.51 -6.90 7.55
C HIS A 308 4.59 -8.03 8.04
N LEU A 309 4.69 -9.23 7.45
CA LEU A 309 3.94 -10.41 7.91
C LEU A 309 4.37 -10.86 9.31
N LYS A 310 5.66 -10.72 9.65
CA LYS A 310 6.21 -11.05 10.98
C LYS A 310 5.82 -10.03 12.06
N SER A 311 5.68 -8.76 11.68
CA SER A 311 5.29 -7.67 12.57
C SER A 311 3.76 -7.50 12.63
N LYS A 312 3.12 -8.18 13.57
CA LYS A 312 1.65 -8.26 13.65
C LYS A 312 1.08 -8.20 15.06
N TRP A 313 -0.13 -7.62 15.18
CA TRP A 313 -0.96 -7.61 16.39
C TRP A 313 -2.37 -8.12 16.09
N LEU A 314 -2.97 -8.83 17.04
CA LEU A 314 -4.35 -9.31 16.90
C LEU A 314 -5.34 -8.21 17.27
N VAL A 315 -6.40 -8.08 16.47
CA VAL A 315 -7.57 -7.29 16.86
C VAL A 315 -8.17 -7.91 18.13
N PRO A 316 -8.48 -7.12 19.18
CA PRO A 316 -8.91 -7.66 20.47
C PRO A 316 -10.17 -8.55 20.38
N ASP A 317 -11.18 -8.11 19.63
CA ASP A 317 -12.40 -8.87 19.39
C ASP A 317 -13.12 -8.40 18.12
N TYR A 318 -14.17 -9.11 17.75
CA TYR A 318 -14.94 -8.82 16.54
C TYR A 318 -15.65 -7.46 16.59
N LEU A 319 -16.06 -6.97 17.77
CA LEU A 319 -16.74 -5.68 17.90
C LEU A 319 -15.77 -4.53 17.64
N HIS A 320 -14.51 -4.63 18.08
CA HIS A 320 -13.46 -3.66 17.72
C HIS A 320 -13.28 -3.61 16.21
N TYR A 321 -13.17 -4.77 15.54
CA TYR A 321 -13.09 -4.82 14.08
C TYR A 321 -14.29 -4.12 13.41
N LEU A 322 -15.52 -4.46 13.80
CA LEU A 322 -16.73 -3.86 13.23
C LEU A 322 -16.77 -2.34 13.45
N THR A 323 -16.30 -1.87 14.60
CA THR A 323 -16.21 -0.44 14.93
C THR A 323 -15.19 0.27 14.05
N TRP A 324 -14.00 -0.31 13.86
CA TRP A 324 -12.95 0.26 12.99
C TRP A 324 -13.37 0.30 11.53
N ARG A 325 -14.27 -0.59 11.10
CA ARG A 325 -14.87 -0.59 9.77
C ARG A 325 -16.10 0.31 9.62
N GLY A 326 -16.49 1.02 10.68
CA GLY A 326 -17.69 1.85 10.69
C GLY A 326 -18.99 1.06 10.49
N LEU A 327 -18.97 -0.26 10.73
CA LEU A 327 -20.14 -1.12 10.63
C LEU A 327 -21.00 -1.08 11.90
N VAL A 328 -20.39 -0.71 13.03
CA VAL A 328 -21.06 -0.44 14.29
C VAL A 328 -20.58 0.92 14.80
N ALA A 329 -21.49 1.70 15.40
CA ALA A 329 -21.15 3.00 15.97
C ALA A 329 -20.12 2.85 17.10
N GLY A 330 -19.04 3.62 16.99
CA GLY A 330 -18.07 3.78 18.08
C GLY A 330 -18.59 4.70 19.18
N LYS A 331 -17.80 4.87 20.24
CA LYS A 331 -18.06 5.87 21.27
C LYS A 331 -17.76 7.25 20.70
N ASP A 332 -18.74 8.16 20.70
CA ASP A 332 -18.53 9.55 20.32
C ASP A 332 -17.44 10.17 21.18
N ILE A 333 -16.35 10.64 20.54
CA ILE A 333 -15.36 11.45 21.21
C ILE A 333 -16.01 12.81 21.44
N ARG A 334 -16.27 13.16 22.71
CA ARG A 334 -16.77 14.48 23.07
C ARG A 334 -15.65 15.51 22.91
N VAL A 335 -15.45 16.01 21.69
CA VAL A 335 -14.64 17.21 21.45
C VAL A 335 -15.46 18.44 21.87
N PRO A 336 -15.01 19.25 22.86
CA PRO A 336 -15.82 20.35 23.40
C PRO A 336 -16.09 21.52 22.44
N PHE A 337 -15.42 21.55 21.28
CA PHE A 337 -15.52 22.64 20.30
C PHE A 337 -15.89 22.09 18.93
N SER A 338 -17.10 22.43 18.48
CA SER A 338 -17.72 22.02 17.21
C SER A 338 -17.27 22.87 16.02
N VAL A 339 -15.96 22.95 15.77
CA VAL A 339 -15.39 23.51 14.54
C VAL A 339 -14.35 22.53 14.01
N THR A 340 -14.79 21.53 13.25
CA THR A 340 -13.99 20.33 12.98
C THR A 340 -13.79 20.00 11.51
N TYR A 341 -14.27 20.79 10.54
CA TYR A 341 -13.84 20.54 9.16
C TYR A 341 -12.52 21.24 8.87
N ALA A 342 -11.54 20.48 8.38
CA ALA A 342 -10.29 21.04 7.95
C ALA A 342 -10.53 22.04 6.79
N SER A 343 -10.11 23.29 6.97
CA SER A 343 -10.35 24.32 5.95
C SER A 343 -9.41 24.11 4.76
N ALA A 344 -9.97 24.01 3.56
CA ALA A 344 -9.19 23.76 2.35
C ALA A 344 -8.11 24.82 2.06
N PRO A 345 -8.36 26.14 2.21
CA PRO A 345 -7.32 27.14 1.96
C PRO A 345 -6.11 27.06 2.94
N PRO A 346 -6.28 26.90 4.26
CA PRO A 346 -5.19 26.59 5.17
C PRO A 346 -4.43 25.31 4.80
N ILE A 347 -5.13 24.20 4.49
CA ILE A 347 -4.46 22.97 4.05
C ILE A 347 -3.61 23.23 2.80
N PHE A 348 -4.16 23.93 1.80
CA PHE A 348 -3.42 24.21 0.56
C PHE A 348 -2.17 25.05 0.80
N ARG A 349 -2.23 26.05 1.69
CA ARG A 349 -1.07 26.89 2.05
C ARG A 349 0.00 26.15 2.85
N GLU A 350 -0.42 25.17 3.64
CA GLU A 350 0.44 24.43 4.58
C GLU A 350 0.75 23.00 4.08
N ARG A 351 0.39 22.68 2.83
CA ARG A 351 0.43 21.31 2.29
C ARG A 351 1.82 20.68 2.32
N ASP A 352 2.87 21.49 2.16
CA ASP A 352 4.27 21.04 2.19
C ASP A 352 4.64 20.60 3.62
N ARG A 353 4.25 21.41 4.61
CA ARG A 353 4.43 21.09 6.03
C ARG A 353 3.61 19.87 6.45
N ILE A 354 2.35 19.79 6.01
CA ILE A 354 1.41 18.75 6.45
C ILE A 354 1.68 17.42 5.76
N PHE A 355 1.71 17.40 4.43
CA PHE A 355 1.74 16.16 3.67
C PHE A 355 3.16 15.70 3.38
N SER A 356 4.03 16.57 2.87
CA SER A 356 5.43 16.21 2.56
C SER A 356 6.33 16.17 3.81
N LEU A 357 5.77 16.52 4.97
CA LEU A 357 6.45 16.68 6.26
C LEU A 357 7.71 17.55 6.14
N HIS A 358 7.59 18.66 5.40
CA HIS A 358 8.71 19.58 5.21
C HIS A 358 9.03 20.36 6.49
N GLY A 359 10.27 20.23 6.94
CA GLY A 359 10.93 21.17 7.83
C GLY A 359 11.77 22.19 7.03
N SER A 360 12.52 23.00 7.76
CA SER A 360 13.46 23.97 7.18
C SER A 360 14.87 23.70 7.67
N ARG A 361 15.83 23.54 6.75
CA ARG A 361 17.27 23.54 7.07
C ARG A 361 17.84 24.93 6.84
N CYS A 362 18.45 25.52 7.86
CA CYS A 362 19.13 26.81 7.74
C CYS A 362 20.40 26.67 6.89
N LYS A 363 20.55 27.48 5.83
CA LYS A 363 21.73 27.44 4.95
C LYS A 363 22.99 27.97 5.64
N ALA A 364 22.85 28.87 6.61
CA ALA A 364 23.97 29.46 7.34
C ALA A 364 24.61 28.53 8.37
N CYS A 365 23.82 27.72 9.10
CA CYS A 365 24.33 26.90 10.21
C CYS A 365 23.96 25.40 10.14
N GLY A 366 23.18 25.00 9.14
CA GLY A 366 22.75 23.61 8.92
C GLY A 366 21.67 23.10 9.89
N ALA A 367 21.17 23.93 10.82
CA ALA A 367 20.14 23.49 11.76
C ALA A 367 18.83 23.15 11.04
N ILE A 368 18.28 21.98 11.34
CA ILE A 368 16.96 21.55 10.84
C ILE A 368 15.91 21.85 11.92
N GLU A 369 14.82 22.48 11.49
CA GLU A 369 13.73 22.93 12.34
C GLU A 369 12.39 22.45 11.77
N TYR A 370 11.51 22.00 12.67
CA TYR A 370 10.11 21.71 12.36
C TYR A 370 9.25 22.27 13.49
N PRO A 371 8.12 22.95 13.19
CA PRO A 371 7.68 23.35 11.85
C PRO A 371 8.60 24.42 11.23
N PRO A 372 8.56 24.64 9.90
CA PRO A 372 9.38 25.66 9.23
C PRO A 372 9.27 27.04 9.89
N GLN A 373 10.42 27.67 10.14
CA GLN A 373 10.51 29.01 10.76
C GLN A 373 11.10 30.03 9.79
N ARG A 374 10.79 31.32 10.00
CA ARG A 374 11.42 32.43 9.27
C ARG A 374 12.74 32.88 9.87
N ILE A 375 12.99 32.57 11.14
CA ILE A 375 14.19 32.96 11.88
C ILE A 375 14.75 31.70 12.52
N CYS A 376 16.03 31.42 12.28
CA CYS A 376 16.64 30.20 12.78
C CYS A 376 16.82 30.33 14.30
N ALA A 377 16.28 29.37 15.05
CA ALA A 377 16.38 29.34 16.50
C ALA A 377 17.85 29.26 16.97
N ARG A 378 18.75 28.70 16.15
CA ARG A 378 20.18 28.57 16.47
C ARG A 378 21.02 29.80 16.16
N CYS A 379 21.00 30.29 14.91
CA CYS A 379 21.92 31.34 14.45
C CYS A 379 21.23 32.68 14.13
N GLN A 380 19.90 32.76 14.27
CA GLN A 380 19.10 33.95 13.98
C GLN A 380 19.15 34.43 12.51
N ALA A 381 19.69 33.62 11.59
CA ALA A 381 19.57 33.87 10.16
C ALA A 381 18.08 33.93 9.78
N LYS A 382 17.74 34.91 8.94
CA LYS A 382 16.35 35.23 8.59
C LYS A 382 16.10 34.92 7.12
N ASP A 383 15.02 34.21 6.86
CA ASP A 383 14.54 33.85 5.52
C ASP A 383 15.61 33.15 4.63
N ASP A 384 16.62 32.50 5.23
CA ASP A 384 17.71 31.79 4.55
C ASP A 384 17.71 30.29 4.86
N PHE A 385 16.77 29.59 4.23
CA PHE A 385 16.49 28.17 4.48
C PHE A 385 16.30 27.40 3.16
N GLU A 386 16.47 26.09 3.24
CA GLU A 386 16.01 25.12 2.24
C GLU A 386 14.99 24.16 2.87
N ALA A 387 14.00 23.74 2.09
CA ALA A 387 13.03 22.74 2.53
C ALA A 387 13.70 21.37 2.63
N VAL A 388 13.38 20.62 3.68
CA VAL A 388 13.84 19.24 3.86
C VAL A 388 12.68 18.38 4.30
N THR A 389 12.46 17.24 3.64
CA THR A 389 11.48 16.27 4.11
C THR A 389 12.00 15.52 5.34
N LEU A 390 11.11 15.35 6.31
CA LEU A 390 11.33 14.54 7.50
C LEU A 390 10.54 13.22 7.46
N ALA A 391 9.74 13.00 6.41
CA ALA A 391 8.84 11.86 6.28
C ALA A 391 9.56 10.51 6.24
N ASP A 392 10.78 10.48 5.71
CA ASP A 392 11.63 9.29 5.60
C ASP A 392 12.77 9.25 6.63
N LYS A 393 12.80 10.20 7.57
CA LYS A 393 13.79 10.25 8.63
C LYS A 393 13.34 9.42 9.81
N ARG A 394 14.29 8.69 10.40
CA ARG A 394 14.09 8.09 11.72
C ARG A 394 14.00 9.16 12.78
N GLY A 395 13.26 8.86 13.82
CA GLY A 395 13.14 9.70 15.00
C GLY A 395 13.33 8.91 16.29
N GLU A 396 13.38 9.66 17.38
CA GLU A 396 13.53 9.15 18.73
C GLU A 396 12.50 9.84 19.64
N ILE A 397 11.81 9.07 20.48
CA ILE A 397 10.86 9.62 21.45
C ILE A 397 11.60 10.52 22.44
N PHE A 398 11.27 11.80 22.46
CA PHE A 398 11.73 12.75 23.47
C PHE A 398 10.87 12.68 24.74
N THR A 399 9.55 12.60 24.56
CA THR A 399 8.59 12.39 25.65
C THR A 399 7.29 11.85 25.06
N SER A 400 6.52 11.11 25.86
CA SER A 400 5.24 10.53 25.47
C SER A 400 4.25 10.65 26.64
N SER A 401 2.96 10.73 26.31
CA SER A 401 1.88 10.74 27.28
C SER A 401 0.60 10.20 26.65
N ARG A 402 -0.40 9.94 27.48
CA ARG A 402 -1.77 9.67 27.05
C ARG A 402 -2.59 10.93 27.22
N ASP A 403 -3.25 11.36 26.16
CA ASP A 403 -4.21 12.46 26.22
C ASP A 403 -5.37 12.05 27.17
N PRO A 404 -5.65 12.82 28.24
CA PRO A 404 -6.68 12.46 29.22
C PRO A 404 -8.12 12.61 28.68
N ILE A 405 -8.32 13.32 27.57
CA ILE A 405 -9.62 13.57 26.93
C ILE A 405 -9.88 12.51 25.87
N THR A 406 -8.97 12.34 24.91
CA THR A 406 -9.18 11.42 23.78
C THR A 406 -8.71 10.01 24.08
N GLY A 407 -7.80 9.83 25.05
CA GLY A 407 -7.16 8.56 25.34
C GLY A 407 -6.06 8.18 24.33
N GLU A 408 -5.83 8.99 23.29
CA GLU A 408 -4.78 8.76 22.30
C GLU A 408 -3.40 8.93 22.91
N LEU A 409 -2.42 8.23 22.33
CA LEU A 409 -1.02 8.46 22.68
C LEU A 409 -0.50 9.65 21.88
N VAL A 410 0.21 10.54 22.55
CA VAL A 410 0.83 11.73 21.97
C VAL A 410 2.27 11.82 22.45
N GLY A 411 3.14 12.42 21.65
CA GLY A 411 4.54 12.57 22.01
C GLY A 411 5.27 13.64 21.23
N LEU A 412 6.48 13.94 21.71
CA LEU A 412 7.47 14.71 20.97
C LEU A 412 8.50 13.73 20.40
N VAL A 413 8.76 13.84 19.10
CA VAL A 413 9.77 13.05 18.39
C VAL A 413 10.88 13.97 17.91
N ASN A 414 12.13 13.64 18.24
CA ASN A 414 13.31 14.28 17.65
C ASN A 414 13.74 13.50 16.42
N PHE A 415 13.98 14.17 15.30
CA PHE A 415 14.47 13.51 14.08
C PHE A 415 15.98 13.40 14.04
N GLU A 416 16.47 12.34 13.40
CA GLU A 416 17.89 12.24 13.01
C GLU A 416 18.27 13.44 12.13
N GLY A 417 19.35 14.14 12.51
CA GLY A 417 19.80 15.36 11.84
C GLY A 417 19.15 16.67 12.33
N GLY A 418 18.10 16.59 13.16
CA GLY A 418 17.46 17.75 13.80
C GLY A 418 16.01 17.95 13.41
N GLY A 419 15.32 18.82 14.16
CA GLY A 419 13.88 19.01 14.09
C GLY A 419 13.14 18.22 15.17
N ARG A 420 11.99 18.75 15.61
CA ARG A 420 11.13 18.11 16.61
C ARG A 420 9.68 18.29 16.22
N ILE A 421 8.91 17.21 16.27
CA ILE A 421 7.46 17.23 16.01
C ILE A 421 6.68 16.82 17.25
N PHE A 422 5.55 17.49 17.48
CA PHE A 422 4.49 16.99 18.34
C PHE A 422 3.47 16.24 17.47
N CYS A 423 3.24 14.96 17.74
CA CYS A 423 2.32 14.14 16.96
C CYS A 423 1.67 13.05 17.81
N ASN A 424 0.63 12.43 17.26
CA ASN A 424 0.09 11.19 17.82
C ASN A 424 1.09 10.03 17.65
N LEU A 425 1.02 9.07 18.56
CA LEU A 425 1.74 7.80 18.51
C LEU A 425 0.70 6.69 18.26
N THR A 426 1.00 5.74 17.37
CA THR A 426 0.07 4.64 17.02
C THR A 426 0.84 3.34 16.83
N ASP A 427 0.13 2.22 16.59
CA ASP A 427 0.73 0.90 16.42
C ASP A 427 1.63 0.47 17.60
N GLY A 428 1.33 0.95 18.80
CA GLY A 428 2.10 0.68 20.02
C GLY A 428 1.30 1.06 21.28
N ASP A 429 1.74 0.57 22.43
CA ASP A 429 1.25 1.04 23.73
C ASP A 429 2.25 2.02 24.38
N LEU A 430 1.83 2.69 25.45
CA LEU A 430 2.67 3.68 26.13
C LEU A 430 3.97 3.07 26.69
N SER A 431 3.98 1.77 27.00
CA SER A 431 5.16 1.08 27.51
C SER A 431 6.23 0.87 26.44
N GLN A 432 5.84 0.86 25.16
CA GLN A 432 6.76 0.80 24.02
C GLN A 432 7.34 2.19 23.67
N PHE A 433 6.60 3.27 23.92
CA PHE A 433 7.05 4.64 23.65
C PHE A 433 7.80 5.28 24.83
N LYS A 434 8.89 4.66 25.28
CA LYS A 434 9.77 5.26 26.30
C LYS A 434 10.67 6.32 25.68
N ILE A 435 11.19 7.22 26.51
CA ILE A 435 12.23 8.18 26.10
C ILE A 435 13.39 7.39 25.50
N GLY A 436 13.80 7.77 24.31
CA GLY A 436 14.87 7.12 23.58
C GLY A 436 14.45 5.99 22.64
N THR A 437 13.17 5.59 22.64
CA THR A 437 12.69 4.57 21.70
C THR A 437 12.80 5.10 20.27
N PRO A 438 13.43 4.34 19.35
CA PRO A 438 13.46 4.71 17.93
C PRO A 438 12.08 4.50 17.29
N VAL A 439 11.69 5.46 16.46
CA VAL A 439 10.41 5.49 15.76
C VAL A 439 10.58 5.93 14.31
N GLU A 440 9.58 5.65 13.50
CA GLU A 440 9.44 6.17 12.15
C GLU A 440 8.08 6.87 11.97
N MET A 441 7.99 7.72 10.96
CA MET A 441 6.73 8.41 10.65
C MET A 441 5.86 7.55 9.75
N SER A 442 4.58 7.48 10.06
CA SER A 442 3.57 6.77 9.28
C SER A 442 2.44 7.74 8.94
N PHE A 443 2.11 7.82 7.66
CA PHE A 443 1.00 8.64 7.18
C PHE A 443 -0.32 7.97 7.57
N ARG A 444 -1.20 8.68 8.24
CA ARG A 444 -2.44 8.13 8.83
C ARG A 444 -3.64 9.03 8.54
N LYS A 445 -4.81 8.41 8.52
CA LYS A 445 -6.09 9.11 8.47
C LYS A 445 -6.31 9.83 9.80
N LEU A 446 -6.70 11.09 9.71
CA LEU A 446 -7.22 11.87 10.81
C LEU A 446 -8.70 12.12 10.56
N GLU A 447 -9.54 11.36 11.26
CA GLU A 447 -10.98 11.52 11.23
C GLU A 447 -11.42 12.11 12.58
N LEU A 448 -11.75 13.40 12.57
CA LEU A 448 -12.15 14.13 13.79
C LEU A 448 -13.63 13.92 14.07
N LEU A 449 -14.48 14.01 13.04
CA LEU A 449 -15.88 13.61 13.11
C LEU A 449 -16.28 12.75 11.90
N PRO A 450 -17.16 11.75 12.06
CA PRO A 450 -17.74 10.98 10.95
C PRO A 450 -18.48 11.84 9.91
N SER A 451 -18.88 13.05 10.27
CA SER A 451 -19.59 14.02 9.42
C SER A 451 -18.65 14.94 8.61
N ASP A 452 -17.33 14.85 8.81
CA ASP A 452 -16.40 15.70 8.10
C ASP A 452 -16.38 15.35 6.60
N MET A 453 -16.63 16.35 5.75
CA MET A 453 -16.65 16.15 4.29
C MET A 453 -15.25 16.04 3.67
N ILE A 454 -14.19 16.31 4.45
CA ILE A 454 -12.80 16.28 4.02
C ILE A 454 -12.05 15.28 4.89
N SER A 455 -11.76 14.10 4.33
CA SER A 455 -10.79 13.17 4.92
C SER A 455 -9.45 13.86 5.04
N THR A 456 -9.00 14.05 6.29
CA THR A 456 -7.71 14.67 6.59
C THR A 456 -6.68 13.59 6.85
N TYR A 457 -5.42 13.87 6.54
CA TYR A 457 -4.31 12.96 6.74
C TYR A 457 -3.17 13.68 7.45
N ILE A 458 -2.48 12.98 8.34
CA ILE A 458 -1.38 13.49 9.15
C ILE A 458 -0.28 12.44 9.29
N TRP A 459 0.88 12.85 9.78
CA TRP A 459 1.93 11.93 10.19
C TRP A 459 1.81 11.60 11.68
N LYS A 460 1.76 10.31 12.00
CA LYS A 460 1.89 9.77 13.36
C LYS A 460 3.22 9.03 13.48
N ALA A 461 3.76 8.92 14.68
CA ALA A 461 4.96 8.11 14.91
C ALA A 461 4.57 6.69 15.31
N ILE A 462 5.31 5.71 14.76
CA ILE A 462 5.15 4.28 15.05
C ILE A 462 6.50 3.69 15.46
N PRO A 463 6.53 2.60 16.27
CA PRO A 463 7.75 1.86 16.52
C PRO A 463 8.30 1.29 15.22
N LEU A 464 9.63 1.14 15.12
CA LEU A 464 10.25 0.52 13.96
C LEU A 464 9.70 -0.89 13.73
N ARG A 465 9.30 -1.20 12.50
CA ARG A 465 8.91 -2.57 12.11
C ARG A 465 10.14 -3.31 11.57
N GLY A 466 10.31 -4.57 11.97
CA GLY A 466 11.38 -5.45 11.46
C GLY A 466 12.67 -5.48 12.28
N THR A 467 12.79 -4.70 13.35
CA THR A 467 13.76 -4.98 14.41
C THR A 467 13.19 -6.09 15.28
N GLU A 468 13.93 -7.19 15.47
CA GLU A 468 13.54 -8.26 16.39
C GLU A 468 13.31 -7.67 17.78
N GLU A 469 12.05 -7.46 18.17
CA GLU A 469 11.68 -7.43 19.58
C GLU A 469 11.51 -8.91 19.99
N GLY A 470 12.42 -9.39 20.82
CA GLY A 470 12.51 -10.78 21.26
C GLY A 470 11.37 -11.26 22.15
#